data_AF-A0A0Q7DBB0-F1
#
_entry.id   AF-A0A0Q7DBB0-F1
#
_cell.length_a   1.000
_cell.length_b   1.000
_cell.length_c   1.000
_cell.angle_alpha   90.00
_cell.angle_beta   90.00
_cell.angle_gamma   90.00
#
_symmetry.space_group_name_H-M   'P 1'
#
loop_
_entity.id
_entity.type
_entity.pdbx_description
1 polymer ?
#
loop_
_entity_poly.entity_id
_entity_poly.type
_entity_poly.pdbx_seq_one_letter_code
_entity_poly.pdbx_strand_id
1 'polypeptide(L)' 'MAKTASFGVMHLGIAFGVSYALTGNVAIAGAITFVEPLVNTVAHYFFDKAWDSPRWKAWRASRRAHPVVPAAA' A
#
# COMPACT_ATOMS: atom_id res chain seq x y z
N MET A 1 13.00 15.01 -2.59
CA MET A 1 13.55 13.67 -2.88
C MET A 1 14.26 13.02 -1.70
N ALA A 2 15.00 13.77 -0.87
CA ALA A 2 15.64 13.21 0.33
C ALA A 2 14.66 12.50 1.29
N LYS A 3 13.45 13.05 1.50
CA LYS A 3 12.43 12.46 2.40
C LYS A 3 11.96 11.06 1.94
N THR A 4 11.81 10.86 0.64
CA THR A 4 11.45 9.57 0.04
C THR A 4 12.59 8.57 0.15
N ALA A 5 13.83 9.03 -0.09
CA ALA A 5 15.01 8.19 0.06
C ALA A 5 15.23 7.76 1.52
N SER A 6 15.07 8.67 2.49
CA SER A 6 15.15 8.35 3.92
C SER A 6 14.13 7.31 4.35
N PHE A 7 12.91 7.38 3.80
CA PHE A 7 11.88 6.38 4.07
C PHE A 7 12.25 4.99 3.52
N GLY A 8 12.81 4.95 2.31
CA GLY A 8 13.32 3.71 1.70
C GLY A 8 14.47 3.10 2.51
N VAL A 9 15.45 3.90 2.93
CA VAL A 9 16.60 3.43 3.72
C VAL A 9 16.17 2.91 5.10
N MET A 10 15.27 3.62 5.79
CA MET A 10 14.72 3.17 7.07
C MET A 10 13.98 1.84 6.93
N HIS A 11 13.20 1.69 5.85
CA HIS A 11 12.48 0.47 5.54
C HIS A 11 13.42 -0.71 5.26
N LEU A 12 14.42 -0.51 4.40
CA LEU A 12 15.48 -1.50 4.14
C LEU A 12 16.18 -1.94 5.44
N GLY A 13 16.51 -0.99 6.31
CA GLY A 13 17.15 -1.28 7.59
C GLY A 13 16.28 -2.12 8.53
N ILE A 14 14.99 -1.79 8.66
CA ILE A 14 14.06 -2.55 9.52
C ILE A 14 13.78 -3.94 8.92
N ALA A 15 13.47 -4.02 7.63
CA ALA A 15 13.18 -5.28 6.94
C ALA A 15 14.39 -6.24 7.01
N PHE A 16 15.60 -5.74 6.73
CA PHE A 16 16.82 -6.52 6.83
C PHE A 16 17.11 -6.93 8.28
N GLY A 17 17.01 -5.99 9.23
CA GLY A 17 17.29 -6.24 10.65
C GLY A 17 16.36 -7.28 11.28
N VAL A 18 15.04 -7.18 11.06
CA VAL A 18 14.05 -8.13 11.57
C VAL A 18 14.23 -9.51 10.94
N SER A 19 14.43 -9.56 9.62
CA SER A 19 14.62 -10.83 8.89
C SER A 19 15.91 -11.54 9.30
N TYR A 20 17.00 -10.79 9.47
CA TYR A 20 18.27 -11.32 9.94
C TYR A 20 18.20 -11.78 11.40
N ALA A 21 17.52 -11.04 12.27
CA ALA A 21 17.32 -11.43 13.67
C ALA A 21 16.51 -12.74 13.80
N LEU A 22 15.50 -12.95 12.95
CA LEU A 22 14.68 -14.16 12.96
C LEU A 22 15.36 -15.37 12.30
N THR A 23 16.15 -15.13 11.25
CA THR A 23 16.65 -16.22 10.38
C THR A 23 18.14 -16.50 10.56
N GLY A 24 18.91 -15.53 11.05
CA GLY A 24 20.38 -15.58 11.10
C GLY A 24 21.07 -15.61 9.72
N ASN A 25 20.31 -15.46 8.63
CA ASN A 25 20.82 -15.64 7.27
C ASN A 25 20.64 -14.36 6.43
N VAL A 26 21.77 -13.85 5.94
CA VAL A 26 21.88 -12.64 5.12
C VAL A 26 21.18 -12.79 3.76
N ALA A 27 21.17 -14.00 3.17
CA ALA A 27 20.53 -14.25 1.87
C ALA A 27 19.01 -14.09 1.95
N ILE A 28 18.40 -14.57 3.04
CA ILE A 28 16.95 -14.47 3.27
C ILE A 28 16.56 -13.02 3.60
N ALA A 29 17.38 -12.33 4.39
CA ALA A 29 17.18 -10.91 4.67
C ALA A 29 17.25 -10.05 3.38
N GLY A 30 18.21 -10.34 2.49
CA GLY A 30 18.29 -9.70 1.17
C GLY A 30 17.05 -9.96 0.32
N ALA A 31 16.58 -11.21 0.25
CA ALA A 31 15.38 -11.57 -0.52
C ALA A 31 14.13 -10.84 0.00
N ILE A 32 13.92 -10.79 1.32
CA ILE A 32 12.74 -10.14 1.93
C ILE A 32 12.66 -8.66 1.56
N THR A 33 13.82 -8.00 1.50
CA THR A 33 13.92 -6.58 1.13
C THR A 33 13.33 -6.27 -0.25
N PHE A 34 13.42 -7.23 -1.19
CA PHE A 34 12.80 -7.10 -2.53
C PHE A 34 11.38 -7.66 -2.57
N VAL A 35 11.07 -8.68 -1.75
CA VAL A 35 9.74 -9.28 -1.69
C VAL A 35 8.71 -8.26 -1.21
N GLU A 36 9.03 -7.40 -0.27
CA GLU A 36 8.08 -6.42 0.27
C GLU A 36 7.50 -5.45 -0.80
N PRO A 37 8.29 -4.75 -1.63
CA PRO A 37 7.74 -3.93 -2.71
C PRO A 37 7.06 -4.75 -3.82
N LEU A 38 7.49 -5.99 -4.06
CA LEU A 38 6.82 -6.91 -5.00
C LEU A 38 5.44 -7.31 -4.50
N VAL A 39 5.30 -7.67 -3.22
CA VAL A 39 4.02 -8.00 -2.62
C VAL A 39 3.15 -6.76 -2.55
N ASN A 40 3.68 -5.60 -2.21
CA ASN A 40 2.91 -4.36 -2.17
C ASN A 40 2.35 -3.98 -3.55
N THR A 41 3.13 -4.14 -4.62
CA THR A 41 2.66 -3.87 -6.00
C THR A 41 1.63 -4.90 -6.47
N VAL A 42 1.84 -6.19 -6.19
CA VAL A 42 0.88 -7.25 -6.51
C VAL A 42 -0.42 -7.06 -5.71
N ALA A 43 -0.32 -6.80 -4.41
CA ALA A 43 -1.45 -6.54 -3.54
C ALA A 43 -2.23 -5.32 -4.04
N HIS A 44 -1.56 -4.21 -4.36
CA HIS A 44 -2.21 -3.04 -4.95
C HIS A 44 -2.90 -3.36 -6.27
N TYR A 45 -2.28 -4.14 -7.17
CA TYR A 45 -2.91 -4.54 -8.43
C TYR A 45 -4.19 -5.34 -8.21
N PHE A 46 -4.17 -6.33 -7.30
CA PHE A 46 -5.36 -7.12 -6.97
C PHE A 46 -6.40 -6.30 -6.21
N PHE A 47 -5.98 -5.42 -5.28
CA PHE A 47 -6.88 -4.55 -4.54
C PHE A 47 -7.60 -3.59 -5.49
N ASP A 48 -6.86 -2.93 -6.38
CA ASP A 48 -7.43 -1.98 -7.33
C ASP A 48 -8.38 -2.71 -8.28
N LYS A 49 -8.00 -3.90 -8.77
CA LYS A 49 -8.87 -4.74 -9.60
C LYS A 49 -10.13 -5.22 -8.87
N ALA A 50 -10.04 -5.56 -7.60
CA ALA A 50 -11.19 -5.95 -6.78
C ALA A 50 -12.11 -4.76 -6.46
N TRP A 51 -11.52 -3.58 -6.25
CA TRP A 51 -12.20 -2.34 -5.87
C TRP A 51 -12.75 -1.56 -7.07
N ASP A 52 -12.27 -1.85 -8.29
CA ASP A 52 -12.79 -1.33 -9.55
C ASP A 52 -14.08 -2.04 -10.02
N SER A 53 -14.54 -3.03 -9.24
CA SER A 53 -15.80 -3.73 -9.43
C SER A 53 -16.99 -2.76 -9.59
N PRO A 54 -17.90 -2.98 -10.55
CA PRO A 54 -19.06 -2.12 -10.80
C PRO A 54 -19.92 -1.87 -9.55
N ARG A 55 -19.99 -2.86 -8.64
CA ARG A 55 -20.68 -2.74 -7.35
C ARG A 55 -20.08 -1.66 -6.45
N TRP A 56 -18.76 -1.55 -6.45
CA TRP A 56 -18.04 -0.60 -5.61
C TRP A 56 -18.00 0.81 -6.20
N LYS A 57 -18.02 0.91 -7.54
CA LYS A 57 -18.26 2.18 -8.26
C LYS A 57 -19.68 2.72 -8.01
N ALA A 58 -20.70 1.86 -8.10
CA ALA A 58 -22.09 2.24 -7.84
C ALA A 58 -22.27 2.79 -6.43
N TRP A 59 -21.72 2.12 -5.41
CA TRP A 59 -21.77 2.58 -4.01
C TRP A 59 -21.07 3.94 -3.80
N ARG A 60 -19.91 4.19 -4.45
CA ARG A 60 -19.23 5.50 -4.40
C ARG A 60 -20.01 6.60 -5.12
N ALA A 61 -20.66 6.28 -6.24
CA ALA A 61 -21.51 7.23 -6.97
C ALA A 61 -22.73 7.64 -6.13
N SER A 62 -23.37 6.69 -5.43
CA SER A 62 -24.48 6.97 -4.51
C SER A 62 -24.09 7.89 -3.36
N ARG A 63 -22.84 7.80 -2.87
CA ARG A 63 -22.34 8.69 -1.80
C ARG A 63 -21.97 10.10 -2.27
N ARG A 64 -21.67 10.30 -3.55
CA ARG A 64 -21.46 11.64 -4.15
C ARG A 64 -22.76 12.34 -4.53
N ALA A 65 -23.85 11.60 -4.68
CA ALA A 65 -25.16 12.13 -5.05
C ALA A 65 -25.93 12.76 -3.88
N HIS A 66 -25.29 13.02 -2.73
CA HIS A 66 -25.93 13.84 -1.71
C HIS A 66 -26.04 15.27 -2.27
N PRO A 67 -27.25 15.77 -2.56
CA PRO A 67 -27.41 17.14 -3.00
C PRO A 67 -26.99 18.00 -1.81
N VAL A 68 -26.02 18.89 -2.02
CA VAL A 68 -25.84 20.04 -1.14
C VAL A 68 -27.17 20.79 -1.21
N VAL A 69 -27.99 20.65 -0.18
CA VAL A 69 -29.26 21.36 -0.07
C VAL A 69 -28.93 22.85 -0.19
N PRO A 70 -29.47 23.59 -1.18
CA PRO A 70 -29.31 25.03 -1.17
C PRO A 70 -29.99 25.52 0.10
N ALA A 71 -29.19 26.11 1.00
CA ALA A 71 -29.70 26.80 2.18
C ALA A 71 -30.53 28.00 1.69
N ALA A 72 -31.82 27.75 1.46
CA ALA A 72 -32.82 28.76 1.24
C ALA A 72 -33.61 28.89 2.55
N ALA A 73 -33.23 29.88 3.36
CA ALA A 73 -34.09 30.61 4.30
C ALA A 73 -33.34 31.84 4.80
#